data_AF-A0A914JFB0-F1
#
_entry.id   AF-A0A914JFB0-F1
#
_cell.length_a   1.000
_cell.length_b   1.000
_cell.length_c   1.000
_cell.angle_alpha   90.00
_cell.angle_beta   90.00
_cell.angle_gamma   90.00
#
_symmetry.space_group_name_H-M   'P 1'
#
loop_
_entity.id
_entity.type
_entity.pdbx_description
1 polymer ?
#
loop_
_entity_poly.entity_id
_entity_poly.type
_entity_poly.pdbx_seq_one_letter_code
_entity_poly.pdbx_strand_id
1 'polypeptide(L)'
;MMTTFGLSGIVGYHTVWGVTPALHSPLMSVTNAISGMTAAGGLCLMGGGLTPSTTPQAMALGATFVSSINIGGGFLITKRMLDMFKRPTDPPEYNHLYALPGGALLGIYTYGLTHGYPEINSLTFLAASLCCVGALAGLSSQKTARLGNALGMVGVTGGVASTLGLVNPDPETLVQMAIAMGSGIGIGSFIANRIKVTDLPQLVALFHSFVGIAATVTCLANFIHEYPHFLEDPAGSGAIKTALFLGAYIGGVTFTGSLMAYAKLQGLMRSAPIYLPARHVINGGLAAANVGALGVYMASSEFGTGFSMLGATSALSSVMGVTLSLAIGAADAPVCITVLNSYSGWALCAEGLMLNNNLLTIVGALIGSSGAILSHIMCKAMNRSLLNVILGGVGTKAKGSGKAKEIVGEAVFTNIEQTVDALRDAKNIIIVPGYGLCAAQAQYPIAELAKVLRERGARVRFAIHPVAGRMPGQLNVLLAEAGVPYDIVEEMEEINDDFHEADMVLVIGANDTVNKAAEDDPNSLIAGMPVLRVWNSKNVVVMKRTMGVGYAAVDNPLFFHKHTQMLLGDAKATCDQLLHGVKAAS
;
A
#
# COMPACT_ATOMS: atom_id res chain seq x y z
N MET A 1 2.09 -25.08 -13.55
CA MET A 1 1.78 -23.97 -12.62
C MET A 1 2.94 -23.60 -11.69
N MET A 2 3.54 -24.53 -10.93
CA MET A 2 4.61 -24.17 -9.97
C MET A 2 5.83 -23.49 -10.61
N THR A 3 6.24 -23.91 -11.82
CA THR A 3 7.30 -23.22 -12.58
C THR A 3 6.92 -21.77 -12.88
N THR A 4 5.70 -21.54 -13.38
CA THR A 4 5.16 -20.20 -13.64
C THR A 4 5.15 -19.37 -12.36
N PHE A 5 4.64 -19.91 -11.26
CA PHE A 5 4.63 -19.25 -9.94
C PHE A 5 6.04 -18.80 -9.51
N GLY A 6 7.03 -19.70 -9.58
CA GLY A 6 8.41 -19.38 -9.23
C GLY A 6 9.02 -18.30 -10.12
N LEU A 7 8.85 -18.40 -11.44
CA LEU A 7 9.32 -17.39 -12.40
C LEU A 7 8.64 -16.02 -12.17
N SER A 8 7.33 -16.02 -11.94
CA SER A 8 6.59 -14.78 -11.64
C SER A 8 7.03 -14.13 -10.34
N GLY A 9 7.38 -14.92 -9.32
CA GLY A 9 7.98 -14.39 -8.09
C GLY A 9 9.32 -13.70 -8.34
N ILE A 10 10.18 -14.29 -9.18
CA ILE A 10 11.47 -13.69 -9.58
C ILE A 10 11.25 -12.39 -10.37
N VAL A 11 10.33 -12.41 -11.35
CA VAL A 11 9.95 -11.22 -12.11
C VAL A 11 9.44 -10.13 -11.17
N GLY A 12 8.50 -10.45 -10.28
CA GLY A 12 7.94 -9.50 -9.34
C GLY A 12 8.98 -8.93 -8.38
N TYR A 13 9.94 -9.74 -7.93
CA TYR A 13 11.06 -9.26 -7.13
C TYR A 13 11.86 -8.17 -7.86
N HIS A 14 12.33 -8.45 -9.08
CA HIS A 14 13.15 -7.50 -9.83
C HIS A 14 12.38 -6.27 -10.30
N THR A 15 11.11 -6.43 -10.69
CA THR A 15 10.28 -5.31 -11.16
C THR A 15 10.03 -4.30 -10.04
N VAL A 16 9.75 -4.75 -8.82
CA VAL A 16 9.40 -3.85 -7.71
C VAL A 16 10.62 -3.08 -7.20
N TRP A 17 11.80 -3.70 -7.12
CA TRP A 17 13.03 -3.00 -6.75
C TRP A 17 13.41 -1.87 -7.72
N GLY A 18 12.95 -1.96 -8.97
CA GLY A 18 13.15 -0.91 -9.98
C GLY A 18 12.18 0.27 -9.87
N VAL A 19 11.17 0.23 -8.99
CA VAL A 19 10.20 1.31 -8.82
C VAL A 19 10.85 2.49 -8.09
N THR A 20 10.62 3.71 -8.58
CA THR A 20 11.12 4.91 -7.91
C THR A 20 10.49 5.07 -6.52
N PRO A 21 11.25 5.35 -5.45
CA PRO A 21 10.69 5.47 -4.08
C PRO A 21 9.53 6.46 -3.96
N ALA A 22 9.61 7.58 -4.68
CA ALA A 22 8.55 8.59 -4.76
C ALA A 22 7.21 8.07 -5.36
N LEU A 23 7.23 6.92 -6.04
CA LEU A 23 6.06 6.27 -6.64
C LEU A 23 5.56 5.05 -5.84
N HIS A 24 6.05 4.81 -4.61
CA HIS A 24 5.57 3.70 -3.78
C HIS A 24 4.07 3.79 -3.42
N SER A 25 3.51 5.00 -3.27
CA SER A 25 2.06 5.17 -3.06
C SER A 25 1.25 4.79 -4.32
N PRO A 26 1.58 5.30 -5.53
CA PRO A 26 1.06 4.78 -6.79
C PRO A 26 1.22 3.27 -6.97
N LEU A 27 2.36 2.69 -6.58
CA LEU A 27 2.60 1.24 -6.64
C LEU A 27 1.59 0.47 -5.81
N MET A 28 1.38 0.85 -4.55
CA MET A 28 0.37 0.21 -3.68
C MET A 28 -1.04 0.31 -4.27
N SER A 29 -1.37 1.45 -4.87
CA SER A 29 -2.68 1.65 -5.51
C SER A 29 -2.85 0.81 -6.77
N VAL A 30 -1.83 0.70 -7.62
CA VAL A 30 -1.92 -0.13 -8.83
C VAL A 30 -1.97 -1.61 -8.48
N THR A 31 -1.21 -2.07 -7.48
CA THR A 31 -1.31 -3.47 -7.02
C THR A 31 -2.68 -3.76 -6.45
N ASN A 32 -3.29 -2.82 -5.73
CA ASN A 32 -4.64 -2.98 -5.24
C ASN A 32 -5.68 -3.00 -6.39
N ALA A 33 -5.52 -2.16 -7.42
CA ALA A 33 -6.38 -2.20 -8.61
C ALA A 33 -6.32 -3.56 -9.32
N ILE A 34 -5.10 -4.05 -9.55
CA ILE A 34 -4.84 -5.33 -10.21
C ILE A 34 -5.30 -6.49 -9.32
N SER A 35 -5.20 -6.40 -7.99
CA SER A 35 -5.69 -7.42 -7.07
C SER A 35 -7.20 -7.67 -7.17
N GLY A 36 -7.96 -6.72 -7.72
CA GLY A 36 -9.37 -6.93 -8.08
C GLY A 36 -9.58 -8.04 -9.13
N MET A 37 -8.52 -8.62 -9.68
CA MET A 37 -8.55 -9.84 -10.50
C MET A 37 -9.13 -11.07 -9.78
N THR A 38 -9.34 -11.05 -8.46
CA THR A 38 -10.22 -12.01 -7.77
C THR A 38 -11.63 -12.07 -8.38
N ALA A 39 -12.05 -11.04 -9.11
CA ALA A 39 -13.27 -11.07 -9.93
C ALA A 39 -13.25 -12.23 -10.94
N ALA A 40 -12.10 -12.57 -11.53
CA ALA A 40 -12.01 -13.67 -12.48
C ALA A 40 -12.35 -15.02 -11.81
N GLY A 41 -11.94 -15.24 -10.55
CA GLY A 41 -12.29 -16.46 -9.84
C GLY A 41 -13.77 -16.52 -9.45
N GLY A 42 -14.36 -15.38 -9.08
CA GLY A 42 -15.82 -15.27 -8.93
C GLY A 42 -16.57 -15.57 -10.22
N LEU A 43 -16.16 -14.99 -11.35
CA LEU A 43 -16.79 -15.22 -12.66
C LEU A 43 -16.80 -16.70 -13.06
N CYS A 44 -15.76 -17.47 -12.75
CA CYS A 44 -15.70 -18.90 -13.02
C CYS A 44 -16.79 -19.73 -12.29
N LEU A 45 -17.35 -19.20 -11.20
CA LEU A 45 -18.32 -19.91 -10.34
C LEU A 45 -19.73 -19.29 -10.39
N MET A 46 -19.90 -18.20 -11.15
CA MET A 46 -21.22 -17.58 -11.37
C MET A 46 -22.05 -18.40 -12.37
N GLY A 47 -23.37 -18.34 -12.22
CA GLY A 47 -24.32 -19.08 -13.06
C GLY A 47 -25.74 -19.02 -12.51
N GLY A 48 -26.65 -19.77 -13.14
CA GLY A 48 -28.06 -19.84 -12.74
C GLY A 48 -28.99 -18.88 -13.48
N GLY A 49 -28.51 -18.20 -14.54
CA GLY A 49 -29.28 -17.23 -15.31
C GLY A 49 -29.21 -15.83 -14.67
N LEU A 50 -30.32 -15.09 -14.70
CA LEU A 50 -30.34 -13.71 -14.22
C LEU A 50 -30.05 -13.61 -12.71
N THR A 51 -30.45 -14.61 -11.92
CA THR A 51 -30.23 -14.70 -10.48
C THR A 51 -29.53 -16.02 -10.13
N PRO A 52 -28.70 -16.07 -9.08
CA PRO A 52 -28.00 -17.29 -8.71
C PRO A 52 -29.02 -18.35 -8.25
N SER A 53 -28.83 -19.59 -8.69
CA SER A 53 -29.69 -20.73 -8.35
C SER A 53 -29.19 -21.54 -7.15
N THR A 54 -27.90 -21.43 -6.84
CA THR A 54 -27.24 -22.17 -5.77
C THR A 54 -26.43 -21.26 -4.86
N THR A 55 -26.11 -21.72 -3.65
CA THR A 55 -25.28 -20.97 -2.70
C THR A 55 -23.89 -20.62 -3.25
N PRO A 56 -23.15 -21.51 -3.94
CA PRO A 56 -21.86 -21.17 -4.55
C PRO A 56 -21.96 -20.05 -5.58
N GLN A 57 -23.02 -20.05 -6.40
CA GLN A 57 -23.25 -18.98 -7.39
C GLN A 57 -23.54 -17.63 -6.71
N ALA A 58 -24.28 -17.63 -5.60
CA ALA A 58 -24.55 -16.41 -4.83
C ALA A 58 -23.28 -15.87 -4.14
N MET A 59 -22.44 -16.77 -3.62
CA MET A 59 -21.12 -16.44 -3.07
C MET A 59 -20.21 -15.84 -4.15
N ALA A 60 -20.16 -16.47 -5.32
CA ALA A 60 -19.39 -16.03 -6.48
C ALA A 60 -19.83 -14.64 -6.99
N LEU A 61 -21.14 -14.40 -7.07
CA LEU A 61 -21.72 -13.07 -7.37
C LEU A 61 -21.19 -12.01 -6.40
N GLY A 62 -21.22 -12.30 -5.10
CA GLY A 62 -20.72 -11.41 -4.05
C GLY A 62 -19.22 -11.13 -4.19
N ALA A 63 -18.41 -12.17 -4.43
CA ALA A 63 -16.97 -12.05 -4.65
C ALA A 63 -16.66 -11.20 -5.90
N THR A 64 -17.34 -11.43 -7.02
CA THR A 64 -17.21 -10.64 -8.25
C THR A 64 -17.56 -9.17 -8.02
N PHE A 65 -18.65 -8.90 -7.30
CA PHE A 65 -19.10 -7.54 -6.99
C PHE A 65 -18.05 -6.76 -6.17
N VAL A 66 -17.60 -7.30 -5.04
CA VAL A 66 -16.62 -6.60 -4.18
C VAL A 66 -15.25 -6.47 -4.83
N SER A 67 -14.83 -7.46 -5.62
CA SER A 67 -13.59 -7.40 -6.41
C SER A 67 -13.64 -6.28 -7.46
N SER A 68 -14.82 -6.07 -8.06
CA SER A 68 -15.04 -5.02 -9.06
C SER A 68 -14.99 -3.59 -8.46
N ILE A 69 -15.32 -3.43 -7.18
CA ILE A 69 -15.10 -2.17 -6.44
C ILE A 69 -13.61 -1.83 -6.41
N ASN A 70 -12.74 -2.81 -6.17
CA ASN A 70 -11.29 -2.59 -6.17
C ASN A 70 -10.75 -2.22 -7.55
N ILE A 71 -11.25 -2.83 -8.62
CA ILE A 71 -10.85 -2.49 -10.00
C ILE A 71 -11.15 -1.01 -10.28
N GLY A 72 -12.42 -0.61 -10.12
CA GLY A 72 -12.84 0.77 -10.42
C GLY A 72 -12.17 1.81 -9.52
N GLY A 73 -12.10 1.53 -8.21
CA GLY A 73 -11.51 2.44 -7.25
C GLY A 73 -9.99 2.57 -7.40
N GLY A 74 -9.29 1.44 -7.54
CA GLY A 74 -7.84 1.39 -7.59
C GLY A 74 -7.26 2.08 -8.83
N PHE A 75 -7.78 1.81 -10.03
CA PHE A 75 -7.24 2.43 -11.25
C PHE A 75 -7.48 3.94 -11.29
N LEU A 76 -8.62 4.39 -10.76
CA LEU A 76 -8.96 5.81 -10.73
C LEU A 76 -8.09 6.58 -9.73
N ILE A 77 -7.87 6.03 -8.54
CA ILE A 77 -6.95 6.61 -7.55
C ILE A 77 -5.52 6.64 -8.10
N THR A 78 -5.08 5.55 -8.71
CA THR A 78 -3.74 5.49 -9.33
C THR A 78 -3.59 6.59 -10.36
N LYS A 79 -4.56 6.76 -11.25
CA LYS A 79 -4.58 7.86 -12.21
C LYS A 79 -4.50 9.23 -11.52
N ARG A 80 -5.36 9.49 -10.53
CA ARG A 80 -5.38 10.77 -9.80
C ARG A 80 -4.04 11.10 -9.18
N MET A 81 -3.38 10.14 -8.53
CA MET A 81 -2.05 10.35 -7.95
C MET A 81 -0.99 10.62 -9.02
N LEU A 82 -1.00 9.86 -10.11
CA LEU A 82 -0.02 10.04 -11.18
C LEU A 82 -0.18 11.38 -11.91
N ASP A 83 -1.41 11.87 -12.05
CA ASP A 83 -1.71 13.17 -12.65
C ASP A 83 -1.19 14.34 -11.77
N MET A 84 -1.04 14.15 -10.45
CA MET A 84 -0.46 15.16 -9.55
C MET A 84 1.04 15.37 -9.76
N PHE A 85 1.76 14.36 -10.28
CA PHE A 85 3.19 14.49 -10.59
C PHE A 85 3.46 15.22 -11.91
N LYS A 86 2.43 15.50 -12.72
CA LYS A 86 2.57 16.20 -13.99
C LYS A 86 2.90 17.66 -13.76
N ARG A 87 3.99 18.15 -14.35
CA ARG A 87 4.36 19.56 -14.26
C ARG A 87 3.58 20.38 -15.28
N PRO A 88 3.26 21.65 -14.98
CA PRO A 88 2.67 22.57 -15.97
C PRO A 88 3.55 22.79 -17.21
N THR A 89 4.87 22.57 -17.08
CA THR A 89 5.87 22.71 -18.15
C THR A 89 6.15 21.43 -18.92
N ASP A 90 5.55 20.29 -18.53
CA ASP A 90 5.73 19.04 -19.27
C ASP A 90 5.01 19.11 -20.62
N PRO A 91 5.55 18.46 -21.68
CA PRO A 91 4.88 18.38 -22.98
C PRO A 91 3.46 17.78 -22.88
N PRO A 92 2.56 18.11 -23.82
CA PRO A 92 1.27 17.43 -23.93
C PRO A 92 1.45 15.91 -24.07
N GLU A 93 0.66 15.15 -23.31
CA GLU A 93 0.66 13.68 -23.34
C GLU A 93 -0.63 13.18 -23.97
N TYR A 94 -0.52 12.18 -24.84
CA TYR A 94 -1.64 11.61 -25.59
C TYR A 94 -2.04 10.24 -25.04
N ASN A 95 -2.37 10.18 -23.74
CA ASN A 95 -2.64 8.91 -23.04
C ASN A 95 -3.83 8.11 -23.61
N HIS A 96 -4.74 8.75 -24.35
CA HIS A 96 -5.83 8.07 -25.05
C HIS A 96 -5.32 7.11 -26.15
N LEU A 97 -4.11 7.33 -26.68
CA LEU A 97 -3.52 6.42 -27.67
C LEU A 97 -3.25 5.02 -27.10
N TYR A 98 -3.11 4.88 -25.78
CA TYR A 98 -3.01 3.56 -25.15
C TYR A 98 -4.30 2.73 -25.21
N ALA A 99 -5.42 3.32 -25.65
CA ALA A 99 -6.62 2.55 -26.00
C ALA A 99 -6.40 1.69 -27.26
N LEU A 100 -5.48 2.05 -28.15
CA LEU A 100 -5.17 1.29 -29.37
C LEU A 100 -4.65 -0.13 -29.06
N PRO A 101 -3.57 -0.33 -28.27
CA PRO A 101 -3.12 -1.67 -27.91
C PRO A 101 -4.17 -2.46 -27.10
N GLY A 102 -4.95 -1.81 -26.24
CA GLY A 102 -6.05 -2.46 -25.53
C GLY A 102 -7.16 -2.96 -26.46
N GLY A 103 -7.58 -2.13 -27.41
CA GLY A 103 -8.54 -2.49 -28.45
C GLY A 103 -8.02 -3.58 -29.38
N ALA A 104 -6.73 -3.54 -29.73
CA ALA A 104 -6.08 -4.57 -30.53
C ALA A 104 -6.05 -5.92 -29.79
N LEU A 105 -5.71 -5.94 -28.51
CA LEU A 105 -5.74 -7.16 -27.68
C LEU A 105 -7.13 -7.79 -27.67
N LEU A 106 -8.18 -6.99 -27.40
CA LEU A 106 -9.56 -7.47 -27.40
C LEU A 106 -10.05 -7.90 -28.79
N GLY A 107 -9.65 -7.17 -29.83
CA GLY A 107 -9.99 -7.51 -31.22
C GLY A 107 -9.38 -8.84 -31.66
N ILE A 108 -8.09 -9.05 -31.37
CA ILE A 108 -7.38 -10.31 -31.65
C ILE A 108 -8.02 -11.45 -30.84
N TYR A 109 -8.32 -11.22 -29.58
CA TYR A 109 -8.99 -12.20 -28.72
C TYR A 109 -10.36 -12.60 -29.29
N THR A 110 -11.20 -11.61 -29.62
CA THR A 110 -12.54 -11.85 -30.20
C THR A 110 -12.46 -12.56 -31.54
N TYR A 111 -11.51 -12.19 -32.39
CA TYR A 111 -11.27 -12.87 -33.65
C TYR A 111 -10.88 -14.34 -33.42
N GLY A 112 -9.93 -14.61 -32.53
CA GLY A 112 -9.51 -15.98 -32.25
C GLY A 112 -10.63 -16.82 -31.60
N LEU A 113 -11.43 -16.21 -30.73
CA LEU A 113 -12.58 -16.87 -30.10
C LEU A 113 -13.65 -17.24 -31.15
N THR A 114 -13.99 -16.33 -32.07
CA THR A 114 -15.01 -16.57 -33.11
C THR A 114 -14.57 -17.57 -34.18
N HIS A 115 -13.26 -17.73 -34.39
CA HIS A 115 -12.68 -18.70 -35.32
C HIS A 115 -12.32 -20.03 -34.65
N GLY A 116 -12.63 -20.20 -33.36
CA GLY A 116 -12.43 -21.45 -32.63
C GLY A 116 -10.96 -21.80 -32.38
N TYR A 117 -10.07 -20.82 -32.26
CA TYR A 117 -8.67 -21.08 -31.95
C TYR A 117 -8.50 -21.53 -30.49
N PRO A 118 -8.00 -22.75 -30.23
CA PRO A 118 -8.01 -23.34 -28.89
C PRO A 118 -7.10 -22.60 -27.91
N GLU A 119 -5.99 -22.02 -28.39
CA GLU A 119 -4.96 -21.40 -27.54
C GLU A 119 -5.20 -19.91 -27.23
N ILE A 120 -6.29 -19.32 -27.74
CA ILE A 120 -6.49 -17.86 -27.66
C ILE A 120 -6.65 -17.36 -26.21
N ASN A 121 -7.23 -18.20 -25.34
CA ASN A 121 -7.38 -17.89 -23.92
C ASN A 121 -6.02 -17.89 -23.20
N SER A 122 -5.23 -18.94 -23.38
CA SER A 122 -3.88 -19.07 -22.81
C SER A 122 -2.97 -17.93 -23.25
N LEU A 123 -3.03 -17.54 -24.53
CA LEU A 123 -2.26 -16.42 -25.08
C LEU A 123 -2.73 -15.08 -24.52
N THR A 124 -4.04 -14.86 -24.41
CA THR A 124 -4.58 -13.63 -23.82
C THR A 124 -4.25 -13.51 -22.34
N PHE A 125 -4.28 -14.61 -21.58
CA PHE A 125 -3.82 -14.64 -20.19
C PHE A 125 -2.34 -14.29 -20.06
N LEU A 126 -1.48 -14.81 -20.95
CA LEU A 126 -0.07 -14.44 -20.96
C LEU A 126 0.11 -12.95 -21.27
N ALA A 127 -0.56 -12.44 -22.31
CA ALA A 127 -0.51 -11.03 -22.68
C ALA A 127 -1.01 -10.12 -21.54
N ALA A 128 -2.14 -10.46 -20.93
CA ALA A 128 -2.70 -9.77 -19.77
C ALA A 128 -1.72 -9.76 -18.58
N SER A 129 -1.08 -10.89 -18.31
CA SER A 129 -0.08 -11.02 -17.24
C SER A 129 1.14 -10.12 -17.50
N LEU A 130 1.63 -10.09 -18.74
CA LEU A 130 2.75 -9.22 -19.14
C LEU A 130 2.38 -7.74 -19.06
N CYS A 131 1.13 -7.38 -19.40
CA CYS A 131 0.62 -6.03 -19.19
C CYS A 131 0.57 -5.67 -17.69
N CYS A 132 0.16 -6.57 -16.81
CA CYS A 132 0.20 -6.36 -15.35
C CYS A 132 1.64 -6.22 -14.83
N VAL A 133 2.61 -6.99 -15.34
CA VAL A 133 4.04 -6.79 -15.04
C VAL A 133 4.51 -5.42 -15.52
N GLY A 134 4.15 -5.06 -16.76
CA GLY A 134 4.42 -3.75 -17.35
C GLY A 134 3.79 -2.59 -16.57
N ALA A 135 2.69 -2.84 -15.85
CA ALA A 135 2.05 -1.85 -15.01
C ALA A 135 2.94 -1.40 -13.86
N LEU A 136 3.63 -2.35 -13.21
CA LEU A 136 4.57 -2.08 -12.14
C LEU A 136 5.91 -1.58 -12.70
N ALA A 137 6.39 -2.20 -13.79
CA ALA A 137 7.64 -1.77 -14.43
C ALA A 137 7.54 -0.32 -14.93
N GLY A 138 6.37 0.12 -15.41
CA GLY A 138 6.14 1.51 -15.82
C GLY A 138 6.31 2.53 -14.69
N LEU A 139 6.21 2.12 -13.42
CA LEU A 139 6.44 2.97 -12.24
C LEU A 139 7.93 3.12 -11.89
N SER A 140 8.85 2.61 -12.70
CA SER A 140 10.30 2.84 -12.52
C SER A 140 10.74 4.27 -12.81
N SER A 141 9.87 5.09 -13.42
CA SER A 141 10.10 6.51 -13.61
C SER A 141 8.79 7.29 -13.75
N GLN A 142 8.84 8.58 -13.42
CA GLN A 142 7.68 9.45 -13.40
C GLN A 142 7.17 9.72 -14.81
N LYS A 143 8.08 9.67 -15.80
CA LYS A 143 7.79 9.79 -17.22
C LYS A 143 6.96 8.62 -17.74
N THR A 144 7.27 7.40 -17.29
CA THR A 144 6.60 6.16 -17.73
C THR A 144 5.42 5.76 -16.85
N ALA A 145 5.23 6.39 -15.69
CA ALA A 145 4.25 5.98 -14.70
C ALA A 145 2.81 5.86 -15.25
N ARG A 146 2.40 6.78 -16.14
CA ARG A 146 1.07 6.76 -16.77
C ARG A 146 0.87 5.59 -17.74
N LEU A 147 1.93 5.21 -18.47
CA LEU A 147 1.95 3.99 -19.28
C LEU A 147 1.73 2.77 -18.36
N GLY A 148 2.37 2.74 -17.18
CA GLY A 148 2.15 1.68 -16.20
C GLY A 148 0.68 1.52 -15.83
N ASN A 149 -0.01 2.61 -15.48
CA ASN A 149 -1.44 2.55 -15.17
C ASN A 149 -2.28 2.07 -16.38
N ALA A 150 -1.97 2.50 -17.60
CA ALA A 150 -2.65 2.06 -18.81
C ALA A 150 -2.46 0.57 -19.10
N LEU A 151 -1.23 0.06 -18.97
CA LEU A 151 -0.94 -1.37 -19.12
C LEU A 151 -1.66 -2.20 -18.06
N GLY A 152 -1.76 -1.71 -16.82
CA GLY A 152 -2.55 -2.37 -15.78
C GLY A 152 -4.02 -2.51 -16.17
N MET A 153 -4.64 -1.44 -16.69
CA MET A 153 -6.02 -1.49 -17.18
C MET A 153 -6.18 -2.48 -18.34
N VAL A 154 -5.28 -2.45 -19.32
CA VAL A 154 -5.29 -3.41 -20.45
C VAL A 154 -5.15 -4.85 -19.95
N GLY A 155 -4.26 -5.10 -18.98
CA GLY A 155 -4.06 -6.42 -18.38
C GLY A 155 -5.30 -6.95 -17.68
N VAL A 156 -5.92 -6.14 -16.80
CA VAL A 156 -7.15 -6.54 -16.09
C VAL A 156 -8.31 -6.75 -17.07
N THR A 157 -8.50 -5.85 -18.04
CA THR A 157 -9.55 -5.99 -19.05
C THR A 157 -9.37 -7.25 -19.90
N GLY A 158 -8.15 -7.52 -20.37
CA GLY A 158 -7.83 -8.74 -21.12
C GLY A 158 -8.05 -10.02 -20.31
N GLY A 159 -7.66 -10.00 -19.03
CA GLY A 159 -7.89 -11.09 -18.10
C GLY A 159 -9.36 -11.42 -17.87
N VAL A 160 -10.17 -10.39 -17.63
CA VAL A 160 -11.64 -10.53 -17.50
C VAL A 160 -12.26 -11.03 -18.80
N ALA A 161 -11.90 -10.45 -19.95
CA ALA A 161 -12.44 -10.85 -21.25
C ALA A 161 -12.13 -12.32 -21.58
N SER A 162 -10.90 -12.77 -21.31
CA SER A 162 -10.53 -14.18 -21.50
C SER A 162 -11.25 -15.11 -20.53
N THR A 163 -11.46 -14.68 -19.29
CA THR A 163 -12.25 -15.46 -18.31
C THR A 163 -13.70 -15.62 -18.79
N LEU A 164 -14.33 -14.55 -19.29
CA LEU A 164 -15.70 -14.59 -19.80
C LEU A 164 -15.83 -15.54 -21.01
N GLY A 165 -14.87 -15.56 -21.93
CA GLY A 165 -14.95 -16.49 -23.06
C GLY A 165 -14.57 -17.94 -22.72
N LEU A 166 -13.79 -18.16 -21.65
CA LEU A 166 -13.59 -19.51 -21.10
C LEU A 166 -14.86 -20.06 -20.46
N VAL A 167 -15.55 -19.24 -19.66
CA VAL A 167 -16.81 -19.64 -19.01
C VAL A 167 -17.94 -19.78 -20.03
N ASN A 168 -17.93 -18.96 -21.09
CA ASN A 168 -18.94 -18.92 -22.14
C ASN A 168 -20.39 -18.92 -21.58
N PRO A 169 -20.74 -17.92 -20.75
CA PRO A 169 -22.01 -17.90 -20.04
C PRO A 169 -23.20 -17.74 -21.01
N ASP A 170 -24.37 -18.26 -20.61
CA ASP A 170 -25.62 -17.94 -21.29
C ASP A 170 -25.94 -16.43 -21.18
N PRO A 171 -26.81 -15.89 -22.07
CA PRO A 171 -27.10 -14.46 -22.09
C PRO A 171 -27.60 -13.87 -20.77
N GLU A 172 -28.37 -14.63 -19.98
CA GLU A 172 -28.90 -14.15 -18.70
C GLU A 172 -27.80 -14.10 -17.64
N THR A 173 -26.98 -15.14 -17.55
CA THR A 173 -25.79 -15.15 -16.68
C THR A 173 -24.79 -14.05 -17.08
N LEU A 174 -24.60 -13.79 -18.38
CA LEU A 174 -23.75 -12.70 -18.85
C LEU A 174 -24.26 -11.33 -18.39
N VAL A 175 -25.59 -11.11 -18.44
CA VAL A 175 -26.22 -9.89 -17.90
C VAL A 175 -26.00 -9.78 -16.39
N GLN A 176 -26.15 -10.88 -15.65
CA GLN A 176 -25.86 -10.92 -14.21
C GLN A 176 -24.39 -10.52 -13.91
N MET A 177 -23.42 -11.12 -14.62
CA MET A 177 -22.00 -10.78 -14.50
C MET A 177 -21.75 -9.31 -14.81
N ALA A 178 -22.32 -8.79 -15.89
CA ALA A 178 -22.18 -7.39 -16.30
C ALA A 178 -22.76 -6.42 -15.26
N ILE A 179 -23.90 -6.73 -14.65
CA ILE A 179 -24.51 -5.91 -13.58
C ILE A 179 -23.63 -5.92 -12.33
N ALA A 180 -23.15 -7.09 -11.91
CA ALA A 180 -22.29 -7.21 -10.73
C ALA A 180 -20.97 -6.43 -10.91
N MET A 181 -20.31 -6.60 -12.05
CA MET A 181 -19.06 -5.88 -12.33
C MET A 181 -19.29 -4.39 -12.54
N GLY A 182 -20.29 -4.01 -13.34
CA GLY A 182 -20.59 -2.62 -13.66
C GLY A 182 -20.97 -1.80 -12.42
N SER A 183 -21.80 -2.37 -11.54
CA SER A 183 -22.17 -1.71 -10.27
C SER A 183 -20.98 -1.61 -9.32
N GLY A 184 -20.17 -2.67 -9.18
CA GLY A 184 -18.95 -2.64 -8.37
C GLY A 184 -17.95 -1.59 -8.85
N ILE A 185 -17.60 -1.60 -10.15
CA ILE A 185 -16.71 -0.61 -10.78
C ILE A 185 -17.26 0.81 -10.59
N GLY A 186 -18.58 1.00 -10.76
CA GLY A 186 -19.25 2.28 -10.57
C GLY A 186 -19.10 2.80 -9.14
N ILE A 187 -19.36 1.97 -8.13
CA ILE A 187 -19.22 2.31 -6.71
C ILE A 187 -17.76 2.62 -6.38
N GLY A 188 -16.82 1.76 -6.79
CA GLY A 188 -15.40 1.95 -6.56
C GLY A 188 -14.90 3.28 -7.14
N SER A 189 -15.28 3.56 -8.39
CA SER A 189 -14.94 4.81 -9.07
C SER A 189 -15.58 6.04 -8.40
N PHE A 190 -16.82 5.93 -7.94
CA PHE A 190 -17.50 7.00 -7.22
C PHE A 190 -16.76 7.35 -5.91
N ILE A 191 -16.41 6.34 -5.09
CA ILE A 191 -15.65 6.53 -3.85
C ILE A 191 -14.27 7.14 -4.16
N ALA A 192 -13.56 6.56 -5.13
CA ALA A 192 -12.25 7.00 -5.56
C ALA A 192 -12.20 8.44 -6.07
N ASN A 193 -13.29 8.98 -6.64
CA ASN A 193 -13.35 10.38 -7.06
C ASN A 193 -13.57 11.37 -5.91
N ARG A 194 -14.17 10.91 -4.80
CA ARG A 194 -14.57 11.77 -3.68
C ARG A 194 -13.55 11.83 -2.54
N ILE A 195 -12.68 10.81 -2.43
CA ILE A 195 -11.68 10.74 -1.37
C ILE A 195 -10.60 11.82 -1.53
N LYS A 196 -10.12 12.37 -0.41
CA LYS A 196 -8.95 13.26 -0.38
C LYS A 196 -7.66 12.44 -0.43
N VAL A 197 -6.57 13.03 -0.92
CA VAL A 197 -5.26 12.38 -1.02
C VAL A 197 -4.72 12.03 0.37
N THR A 198 -4.99 12.86 1.38
CA THR A 198 -4.65 12.57 2.78
C THR A 198 -5.29 11.31 3.33
N ASP A 199 -6.43 10.91 2.75
CA ASP A 199 -7.25 9.79 3.18
C ASP A 199 -6.97 8.50 2.36
N LEU A 200 -5.97 8.53 1.48
CA LEU A 200 -5.57 7.36 0.70
C LEU A 200 -5.14 6.15 1.55
N PRO A 201 -4.37 6.29 2.65
CA PRO A 201 -3.92 5.14 3.42
C PRO A 201 -5.07 4.27 3.93
N GLN A 202 -6.13 4.89 4.46
CA GLN A 202 -7.29 4.13 4.94
C GLN A 202 -8.09 3.52 3.78
N LEU A 203 -8.21 4.18 2.63
CA LEU A 203 -8.92 3.61 1.50
C LEU A 203 -8.20 2.39 0.92
N VAL A 204 -6.86 2.45 0.82
CA VAL A 204 -6.03 1.31 0.44
C VAL A 204 -6.20 0.16 1.42
N ALA A 205 -6.17 0.44 2.73
CA ALA A 205 -6.46 -0.58 3.74
C ALA A 205 -7.86 -1.19 3.55
N LEU A 206 -8.91 -0.37 3.33
CA LEU A 206 -10.26 -0.89 3.09
C LEU A 206 -10.32 -1.78 1.85
N PHE A 207 -9.67 -1.42 0.75
CA PHE A 207 -9.69 -2.20 -0.47
C PHE A 207 -9.01 -3.57 -0.35
N HIS A 208 -7.91 -3.70 0.41
CA HIS A 208 -7.35 -5.02 0.72
C HIS A 208 -8.37 -5.94 1.43
N SER A 209 -9.27 -5.37 2.24
CA SER A 209 -10.31 -6.16 2.89
C SER A 209 -11.28 -6.79 1.88
N PHE A 210 -11.61 -6.08 0.79
CA PHE A 210 -12.45 -6.61 -0.28
C PHE A 210 -11.78 -7.77 -1.03
N VAL A 211 -10.46 -7.73 -1.23
CA VAL A 211 -9.71 -8.87 -1.79
C VAL A 211 -9.77 -10.06 -0.84
N GLY A 212 -9.52 -9.83 0.45
CA GLY A 212 -9.51 -10.89 1.46
C GLY A 212 -10.85 -11.62 1.59
N ILE A 213 -11.96 -10.87 1.62
CA ILE A 213 -13.30 -11.48 1.68
C ILE A 213 -13.68 -12.16 0.35
N ALA A 214 -13.34 -11.57 -0.80
CA ALA A 214 -13.55 -12.21 -2.10
C ALA A 214 -12.83 -13.56 -2.17
N ALA A 215 -11.54 -13.60 -1.85
CA ALA A 215 -10.76 -14.83 -1.85
C ALA A 215 -11.34 -15.90 -0.90
N THR A 216 -11.72 -15.50 0.32
CA THR A 216 -12.33 -16.41 1.30
C THR A 216 -13.64 -17.00 0.79
N VAL A 217 -14.51 -16.16 0.23
CA VAL A 217 -15.81 -16.57 -0.29
C VAL A 217 -15.65 -17.42 -1.55
N THR A 218 -14.70 -17.10 -2.45
CA THR A 218 -14.38 -17.93 -3.61
C THR A 218 -13.90 -19.32 -3.18
N CYS A 219 -13.04 -19.42 -2.16
CA CYS A 219 -12.58 -20.72 -1.64
C CYS A 219 -13.74 -21.57 -1.11
N LEU A 220 -14.65 -20.97 -0.35
CA LEU A 220 -15.84 -21.66 0.17
C LEU A 220 -16.77 -22.11 -0.95
N ALA A 221 -17.03 -21.23 -1.93
CA ALA A 221 -17.88 -21.54 -3.08
C ALA A 221 -17.28 -22.67 -3.94
N ASN A 222 -15.99 -22.58 -4.25
CA ASN A 222 -15.28 -23.56 -5.05
C ASN A 222 -15.26 -24.93 -4.36
N PHE A 223 -15.04 -24.99 -3.04
CA PHE A 223 -15.12 -26.26 -2.30
C PHE A 223 -16.47 -26.95 -2.48
N ILE A 224 -17.58 -26.20 -2.40
CA ILE A 224 -18.92 -26.77 -2.59
C ILE A 224 -19.11 -27.26 -4.04
N HIS A 225 -18.63 -26.49 -5.01
CA HIS A 225 -18.73 -26.80 -6.43
C HIS A 225 -17.93 -28.05 -6.82
N GLU A 226 -16.69 -28.15 -6.37
CA GLU A 226 -15.73 -29.19 -6.75
C GLU A 226 -15.79 -30.44 -5.86
N TYR A 227 -16.58 -30.42 -4.78
CA TYR A 227 -16.67 -31.55 -3.85
C TYR A 227 -16.97 -32.90 -4.52
N PRO A 228 -17.91 -33.00 -5.49
CA PRO A 228 -18.13 -34.26 -6.21
C PRO A 228 -16.86 -34.78 -6.89
N HIS A 229 -16.06 -33.91 -7.53
CA HIS A 229 -14.82 -34.29 -8.20
C HIS A 229 -13.73 -34.73 -7.20
N PHE A 230 -13.72 -34.18 -5.98
CA PHE A 230 -12.80 -34.65 -4.93
C PHE A 230 -13.05 -36.11 -4.52
N LEU A 231 -14.28 -36.60 -4.68
CA LEU A 231 -14.62 -38.00 -4.43
C LEU A 231 -14.20 -38.91 -5.60
N GLU A 232 -14.21 -38.39 -6.82
CA GLU A 232 -13.82 -39.12 -8.04
C GLU A 232 -12.30 -39.25 -8.19
N ASP A 233 -11.54 -38.22 -7.82
CA ASP A 233 -10.06 -38.26 -7.78
C ASP A 233 -9.49 -37.80 -6.41
N PRO A 234 -9.54 -38.68 -5.38
CA PRO A 234 -9.00 -38.37 -4.06
C PRO A 234 -7.48 -38.17 -4.05
N ALA A 235 -6.74 -38.79 -4.97
CA ALA A 235 -5.28 -38.74 -5.02
C ALA A 235 -4.77 -37.44 -5.69
N GLY A 236 -5.48 -36.93 -6.71
CA GLY A 236 -5.15 -35.69 -7.41
C GLY A 236 -5.68 -34.41 -6.74
N SER A 237 -6.68 -34.51 -5.87
CA SER A 237 -7.34 -33.33 -5.26
C SER A 237 -6.57 -32.67 -4.10
N GLY A 238 -5.52 -33.30 -3.57
CA GLY A 238 -4.77 -32.78 -2.42
C GLY A 238 -4.19 -31.38 -2.63
N ALA A 239 -3.70 -31.08 -3.84
CA ALA A 239 -3.16 -29.76 -4.17
C ALA A 239 -4.25 -28.67 -4.19
N ILE A 240 -5.41 -28.96 -4.79
CA ILE A 240 -6.55 -28.04 -4.87
C ILE A 240 -7.13 -27.80 -3.46
N LYS A 241 -7.35 -28.86 -2.67
CA LYS A 241 -7.76 -28.76 -1.26
C LYS A 241 -6.80 -27.88 -0.46
N THR A 242 -5.50 -28.08 -0.63
CA THR A 242 -4.48 -27.25 0.05
C THR A 242 -4.60 -25.78 -0.37
N ALA A 243 -4.76 -25.50 -1.66
CA ALA A 243 -4.94 -24.14 -2.18
C ALA A 243 -6.22 -23.48 -1.63
N LEU A 244 -7.34 -24.21 -1.55
CA LEU A 244 -8.59 -23.73 -0.95
C LEU A 244 -8.42 -23.34 0.51
N PHE A 245 -7.78 -24.21 1.31
CA PHE A 245 -7.56 -23.96 2.72
C PHE A 245 -6.64 -22.75 2.95
N LEU A 246 -5.52 -22.67 2.22
CA LEU A 246 -4.59 -21.55 2.35
C LEU A 246 -5.21 -20.24 1.84
N GLY A 247 -5.98 -20.27 0.75
CA GLY A 247 -6.71 -19.12 0.24
C GLY A 247 -7.71 -18.57 1.25
N ALA A 248 -8.50 -19.44 1.89
CA ALA A 248 -9.44 -19.04 2.94
C ALA A 248 -8.74 -18.50 4.20
N TYR A 249 -7.63 -19.12 4.60
CA TYR A 249 -6.81 -18.64 5.72
C TYR A 249 -6.24 -17.25 5.45
N ILE A 250 -5.51 -17.08 4.34
CA ILE A 250 -4.88 -15.81 3.97
C ILE A 250 -5.95 -14.73 3.76
N GLY A 251 -7.05 -15.08 3.10
CA GLY A 251 -8.20 -14.21 2.87
C GLY A 251 -8.80 -13.67 4.16
N GLY A 252 -9.07 -14.53 5.15
CA GLY A 252 -9.66 -14.13 6.42
C GLY A 252 -8.75 -13.25 7.29
N VAL A 253 -7.44 -13.55 7.35
CA VAL A 253 -6.45 -12.65 7.99
C VAL A 253 -6.44 -11.30 7.31
N THR A 254 -6.42 -11.29 5.97
CA THR A 254 -6.36 -10.07 5.16
C THR A 254 -7.60 -9.23 5.36
N PHE A 255 -8.79 -9.84 5.31
CA PHE A 255 -10.08 -9.18 5.47
C PHE A 255 -10.13 -8.38 6.76
N THR A 256 -10.01 -9.08 7.89
CA THR A 256 -10.17 -8.46 9.20
C THR A 256 -9.00 -7.58 9.59
N GLY A 257 -7.75 -7.98 9.29
CA GLY A 257 -6.58 -7.15 9.58
C GLY A 257 -6.63 -5.81 8.86
N SER A 258 -7.11 -5.82 7.62
CA SER A 258 -7.30 -4.61 6.81
C SER A 258 -8.42 -3.72 7.35
N LEU A 259 -9.54 -4.29 7.84
CA LEU A 259 -10.57 -3.52 8.52
C LEU A 259 -10.06 -2.87 9.81
N MET A 260 -9.21 -3.55 10.56
CA MET A 260 -8.57 -2.99 11.76
C MET A 260 -7.62 -1.85 11.41
N ALA A 261 -6.82 -2.00 10.36
CA ALA A 261 -5.95 -0.94 9.85
C ALA A 261 -6.77 0.27 9.40
N TYR A 262 -7.84 0.05 8.63
CA TYR A 262 -8.80 1.09 8.24
C TYR A 262 -9.36 1.83 9.45
N ALA A 263 -9.90 1.11 10.44
CA ALA A 263 -10.51 1.71 11.63
C ALA A 263 -9.52 2.58 12.42
N LYS A 264 -8.26 2.15 12.54
CA LYS A 264 -7.21 2.91 13.22
C LYS A 264 -6.78 4.16 12.45
N LEU A 265 -6.64 4.07 11.13
CA LEU A 265 -6.24 5.19 10.27
C LEU A 265 -7.35 6.25 10.16
N GLN A 266 -8.60 5.79 10.10
CA GLN A 266 -9.79 6.64 10.06
C GLN A 266 -10.13 7.29 11.41
N GLY A 267 -9.50 6.84 12.51
CA GLY A 267 -9.78 7.35 13.85
C GLY A 267 -11.05 6.79 14.49
N LEU A 268 -11.64 5.74 13.92
CA LEU A 268 -12.75 4.98 14.53
C LEU A 268 -12.28 4.15 15.73
N MET A 269 -10.97 3.88 15.81
CA MET A 269 -10.32 3.16 16.90
C MET A 269 -9.07 3.91 17.38
N ARG A 270 -8.73 3.72 18.66
CA ARG A 270 -7.49 4.27 19.24
C ARG A 270 -6.26 3.81 18.43
N SER A 271 -5.42 4.77 18.05
CA SER A 271 -4.21 4.48 17.26
C SER A 271 -3.07 3.84 18.08
N ALA A 272 -3.12 3.96 19.42
CA ALA A 272 -2.18 3.27 20.30
C ALA A 272 -2.45 1.75 20.33
N PRO A 273 -1.40 0.91 20.43
CA PRO A 273 -1.56 -0.54 20.45
C PRO A 273 -2.48 -0.98 21.60
N ILE A 274 -3.27 -2.02 21.35
CA ILE A 274 -4.14 -2.65 22.34
C ILE A 274 -3.59 -4.05 22.60
N TYR A 275 -3.12 -4.27 23.83
CA TYR A 275 -2.51 -5.54 24.22
C TYR A 275 -3.51 -6.38 24.99
N LEU A 276 -3.91 -7.51 24.39
CA LEU A 276 -4.71 -8.52 25.07
C LEU A 276 -3.85 -9.28 26.10
N PRO A 277 -4.41 -9.64 27.27
CA PRO A 277 -3.75 -10.57 28.18
C PRO A 277 -3.37 -11.86 27.46
N ALA A 278 -2.13 -12.34 27.64
CA ALA A 278 -1.61 -13.55 27.00
C ALA A 278 -1.72 -13.59 25.46
N ARG A 279 -1.67 -12.43 24.77
CA ARG A 279 -1.79 -12.31 23.29
C ARG A 279 -0.96 -13.32 22.48
N HIS A 280 0.26 -13.64 22.92
CA HIS A 280 1.13 -14.58 22.22
C HIS A 280 0.62 -16.02 22.32
N VAL A 281 0.03 -16.39 23.46
CA VAL A 281 -0.64 -17.68 23.65
C VAL A 281 -1.91 -17.73 22.81
N ILE A 282 -2.70 -16.65 22.78
CA ILE A 282 -3.90 -16.56 21.94
C ILE A 282 -3.53 -16.74 20.45
N ASN A 283 -2.58 -15.95 19.94
CA ASN A 283 -2.17 -16.03 18.54
C ASN A 283 -1.52 -17.37 18.20
N GLY A 284 -0.68 -17.91 19.09
CA GLY A 284 -0.10 -19.25 18.93
C GLY A 284 -1.16 -20.35 18.92
N GLY A 285 -2.17 -20.23 19.78
CA GLY A 285 -3.31 -21.15 19.83
C GLY A 285 -4.18 -21.08 18.58
N LEU A 286 -4.47 -19.87 18.08
CA LEU A 286 -5.18 -19.67 16.80
C LEU A 286 -4.41 -20.27 15.63
N ALA A 287 -3.09 -20.08 15.57
CA ALA A 287 -2.25 -20.67 14.53
C ALA A 287 -2.24 -22.21 14.62
N ALA A 288 -2.06 -22.77 15.82
CA ALA A 288 -2.09 -24.22 16.04
C ALA A 288 -3.47 -24.83 15.71
N ALA A 289 -4.55 -24.15 16.06
CA ALA A 289 -5.92 -24.56 15.71
C ALA A 289 -6.14 -24.59 14.19
N ASN A 290 -5.60 -23.61 13.45
CA ASN A 290 -5.64 -23.63 11.99
C ASN A 290 -4.85 -24.80 11.40
N VAL A 291 -3.66 -25.10 11.94
CA VAL A 291 -2.88 -26.28 11.51
C VAL A 291 -3.62 -27.58 11.80
N GLY A 292 -4.26 -27.69 12.97
CA GLY A 292 -5.12 -28.83 13.32
C GLY A 292 -6.32 -28.96 12.37
N ALA A 293 -7.00 -27.86 12.06
CA ALA A 293 -8.11 -27.83 11.12
C ALA A 293 -7.67 -28.26 9.72
N LEU A 294 -6.48 -27.85 9.26
CA LEU A 294 -5.90 -28.33 8.00
C LEU A 294 -5.67 -29.85 8.03
N GLY A 295 -5.12 -30.39 9.12
CA GLY A 295 -4.92 -31.83 9.28
C GLY A 295 -6.22 -32.62 9.16
N VAL A 296 -7.27 -32.19 9.85
CA VAL A 296 -8.60 -32.82 9.79
C VAL A 296 -9.24 -32.66 8.40
N TYR A 297 -9.13 -31.46 7.81
CA TYR A 297 -9.61 -31.16 6.46
C TYR A 297 -8.99 -32.06 5.40
N MET A 298 -7.69 -32.31 5.49
CA MET A 298 -6.96 -33.16 4.54
C MET A 298 -7.22 -34.64 4.78
N ALA A 299 -7.38 -35.07 6.04
CA ALA A 299 -7.63 -36.46 6.40
C ALA A 299 -9.06 -36.93 6.12
N SER A 300 -10.04 -36.02 6.07
CA SER A 300 -11.44 -36.35 5.81
C SER A 300 -11.85 -36.15 4.35
N SER A 301 -12.64 -37.08 3.83
CA SER A 301 -13.32 -36.99 2.54
C SER A 301 -14.78 -36.54 2.66
N GLU A 302 -15.31 -36.40 3.88
CA GLU A 302 -16.71 -36.07 4.10
C GLU A 302 -16.98 -34.57 3.91
N PHE A 303 -18.05 -34.24 3.18
CA PHE A 303 -18.47 -32.86 2.92
C PHE A 303 -18.63 -32.06 4.20
N GLY A 304 -19.39 -32.59 5.17
CA GLY A 304 -19.71 -31.89 6.42
C GLY A 304 -18.45 -31.52 7.19
N THR A 305 -17.53 -32.48 7.34
CA THR A 305 -16.23 -32.26 7.99
C THR A 305 -15.37 -31.27 7.19
N GLY A 306 -15.21 -31.48 5.87
CA GLY A 306 -14.38 -30.63 5.01
C GLY A 306 -14.85 -29.17 4.99
N PHE A 307 -16.15 -28.96 4.77
CA PHE A 307 -16.75 -27.62 4.76
C PHE A 307 -16.66 -26.94 6.12
N SER A 308 -16.91 -27.69 7.21
CA SER A 308 -16.78 -27.16 8.58
C SER A 308 -15.35 -26.73 8.91
N MET A 309 -14.33 -27.48 8.48
CA MET A 309 -12.93 -27.10 8.68
C MET A 309 -12.53 -25.88 7.83
N LEU A 310 -13.08 -25.76 6.61
CA LEU A 310 -12.87 -24.58 5.76
C LEU A 310 -13.56 -23.32 6.35
N GLY A 311 -14.74 -23.49 6.93
CA GLY A 311 -15.42 -22.44 7.71
C GLY A 311 -14.66 -22.09 8.99
N ALA A 312 -14.12 -23.10 9.69
CA ALA A 312 -13.32 -22.91 10.89
C ALA A 312 -12.03 -22.11 10.61
N THR A 313 -11.29 -22.45 9.55
CA THR A 313 -10.09 -21.67 9.17
C THR A 313 -10.45 -20.24 8.83
N SER A 314 -11.54 -20.01 8.08
CA SER A 314 -12.03 -18.67 7.74
C SER A 314 -12.34 -17.84 9.00
N ALA A 315 -12.98 -18.44 10.01
CA ALA A 315 -13.30 -17.78 11.27
C ALA A 315 -12.07 -17.54 12.15
N LEU A 316 -11.22 -18.57 12.33
CA LEU A 316 -10.01 -18.49 13.15
C LEU A 316 -9.00 -17.50 12.58
N SER A 317 -8.81 -17.51 11.26
CA SER A 317 -7.91 -16.59 10.55
C SER A 317 -8.43 -15.15 10.62
N SER A 318 -9.75 -14.95 10.56
CA SER A 318 -10.40 -13.65 10.79
C SER A 318 -10.18 -13.15 12.22
N VAL A 319 -10.33 -14.00 13.24
CA VAL A 319 -10.00 -13.62 14.62
C VAL A 319 -8.51 -13.30 14.76
N MET A 320 -7.65 -14.05 14.07
CA MET A 320 -6.22 -13.83 14.08
C MET A 320 -5.83 -12.49 13.42
N GLY A 321 -6.48 -12.12 12.31
CA GLY A 321 -6.29 -10.81 11.67
C GLY A 321 -6.66 -9.65 12.60
N VAL A 322 -7.74 -9.78 13.38
CA VAL A 322 -8.11 -8.81 14.43
C VAL A 322 -7.04 -8.73 15.52
N THR A 323 -6.71 -9.86 16.13
CA THR A 323 -5.83 -9.93 17.30
C THR A 323 -4.39 -9.49 17.00
N LEU A 324 -3.85 -9.84 15.83
CA LEU A 324 -2.54 -9.34 15.38
C LEU A 324 -2.58 -7.83 15.14
N SER A 325 -3.59 -7.34 14.40
CA SER A 325 -3.66 -5.92 14.02
C SER A 325 -3.94 -4.99 15.20
N LEU A 326 -4.64 -5.47 16.25
CA LEU A 326 -4.86 -4.74 17.50
C LEU A 326 -3.53 -4.36 18.18
N ALA A 327 -2.55 -5.26 18.16
CA ALA A 327 -1.26 -5.07 18.83
C ALA A 327 -0.30 -4.12 18.07
N ILE A 328 -0.63 -3.72 16.85
CA ILE A 328 0.18 -2.81 16.03
C ILE A 328 -0.17 -1.35 16.35
N GLY A 329 0.83 -0.53 16.67
CA GLY A 329 0.64 0.89 16.97
C GLY A 329 0.61 1.79 15.73
N ALA A 330 0.25 3.06 15.92
CA ALA A 330 0.19 4.07 14.86
C ALA A 330 1.50 4.22 14.07
N ALA A 331 2.64 4.13 14.75
CA ALA A 331 3.97 4.23 14.14
C ALA A 331 4.25 3.11 13.12
N ASP A 332 3.67 1.93 13.37
CA ASP A 332 3.90 0.71 12.58
C ASP A 332 2.74 0.41 11.61
N ALA A 333 1.69 1.23 11.63
CA ALA A 333 0.52 1.07 10.77
C ALA A 333 0.88 0.99 9.27
N PRO A 334 1.84 1.78 8.72
CA PRO A 334 2.23 1.65 7.31
C PRO A 334 2.76 0.25 6.96
N VAL A 335 3.52 -0.38 7.84
CA VAL A 335 4.04 -1.75 7.65
C VAL A 335 2.91 -2.77 7.65
N CYS A 336 1.92 -2.60 8.52
CA CYS A 336 0.73 -3.46 8.53
C CYS A 336 0.02 -3.43 7.16
N ILE A 337 -0.16 -2.23 6.58
CA ILE A 337 -0.81 -2.07 5.27
C ILE A 337 -0.02 -2.80 4.16
N THR A 338 1.32 -2.70 4.14
CA THR A 338 2.15 -3.36 3.12
C THR A 338 2.19 -4.87 3.29
N VAL A 339 2.15 -5.39 4.52
CA VAL A 339 2.05 -6.83 4.80
C VAL A 339 0.71 -7.38 4.31
N LEU A 340 -0.38 -6.68 4.60
CA LEU A 340 -1.72 -7.09 4.16
C LEU A 340 -1.88 -6.98 2.62
N ASN A 341 -1.19 -6.03 1.98
CA ASN A 341 -1.07 -6.00 0.51
C ASN A 341 -0.28 -7.21 -0.02
N SER A 342 0.73 -7.69 0.70
CA SER A 342 1.42 -8.93 0.31
C SER A 342 0.47 -10.12 0.40
N TYR A 343 -0.30 -10.22 1.49
CA TYR A 343 -1.26 -11.30 1.71
C TYR A 343 -2.37 -11.33 0.66
N SER A 344 -2.87 -10.18 0.22
CA SER A 344 -3.84 -10.13 -0.88
C SER A 344 -3.28 -10.77 -2.15
N GLY A 345 -2.01 -10.51 -2.49
CA GLY A 345 -1.33 -11.19 -3.61
C GLY A 345 -1.20 -12.70 -3.44
N TRP A 346 -0.81 -13.18 -2.26
CA TRP A 346 -0.71 -14.63 -2.00
C TRP A 346 -2.08 -15.33 -2.00
N ALA A 347 -3.15 -14.63 -1.63
CA ALA A 347 -4.52 -15.14 -1.78
C ALA A 347 -4.88 -15.33 -3.26
N LEU A 348 -4.50 -14.40 -4.15
CA LEU A 348 -4.65 -14.58 -5.60
C LEU A 348 -3.82 -15.76 -6.13
N CYS A 349 -2.62 -16.02 -5.59
CA CYS A 349 -1.86 -17.22 -5.96
C CYS A 349 -2.61 -18.51 -5.59
N ALA A 350 -3.21 -18.55 -4.40
CA ALA A 350 -4.02 -19.69 -3.97
C ALA A 350 -5.23 -19.88 -4.89
N GLU A 351 -5.92 -18.79 -5.24
CA GLU A 351 -7.04 -18.78 -6.20
C GLU A 351 -6.60 -19.20 -7.62
N GLY A 352 -5.42 -18.77 -8.06
CA GLY A 352 -4.83 -19.24 -9.30
C GLY A 352 -4.59 -20.75 -9.29
N LEU A 353 -3.99 -21.28 -8.23
CA LEU A 353 -3.73 -22.71 -8.08
C LEU A 353 -5.02 -23.54 -8.03
N MET A 354 -6.05 -23.08 -7.30
CA MET A 354 -7.31 -23.82 -7.21
C MET A 354 -8.10 -23.83 -8.53
N LEU A 355 -8.02 -22.75 -9.32
CA LEU A 355 -8.72 -22.60 -10.60
C LEU A 355 -7.89 -23.02 -11.82
N ASN A 356 -6.69 -23.55 -11.59
CA ASN A 356 -5.72 -23.84 -12.65
C ASN A 356 -5.47 -22.63 -13.59
N ASN A 357 -5.41 -21.42 -13.02
CA ASN A 357 -5.34 -20.16 -13.75
C ASN A 357 -3.94 -19.52 -13.62
N ASN A 358 -3.18 -19.52 -14.71
CA ASN A 358 -1.84 -18.92 -14.76
C ASN A 358 -1.85 -17.41 -14.53
N LEU A 359 -2.85 -16.68 -15.02
CA LEU A 359 -2.94 -15.22 -14.88
C LEU A 359 -3.03 -14.83 -13.39
N LEU A 360 -3.94 -15.46 -12.64
CA LEU A 360 -4.09 -15.22 -11.19
C LEU A 360 -2.81 -15.56 -10.43
N THR A 361 -2.13 -16.63 -10.83
CA THR A 361 -0.85 -17.03 -10.21
C THR A 361 0.25 -16.00 -10.47
N ILE A 362 0.38 -15.51 -11.70
CA ILE A 362 1.39 -14.51 -12.09
C ILE A 362 1.12 -13.17 -11.38
N VAL A 363 -0.13 -12.70 -11.46
CA VAL A 363 -0.56 -11.45 -10.84
C VAL A 363 -0.44 -11.51 -9.32
N GLY A 364 -0.87 -12.61 -8.70
CA GLY A 364 -0.74 -12.82 -7.27
C GLY A 364 0.70 -12.78 -6.80
N ALA A 365 1.62 -13.44 -7.51
CA ALA A 365 3.03 -13.47 -7.15
C ALA A 365 3.67 -12.08 -7.23
N LEU A 366 3.30 -11.31 -8.25
CA LEU A 366 3.73 -9.92 -8.46
C LEU A 366 3.28 -8.99 -7.32
N ILE A 367 2.02 -9.08 -6.92
CA ILE A 367 1.45 -8.28 -5.81
C ILE A 367 2.06 -8.73 -4.48
N GLY A 368 2.17 -10.05 -4.27
CA GLY A 368 2.74 -10.66 -3.09
C GLY A 368 4.19 -10.21 -2.86
N SER A 369 5.03 -10.26 -3.90
CA SER A 369 6.40 -9.76 -3.86
C SER A 369 6.47 -8.26 -3.61
N SER A 370 5.56 -7.48 -4.23
CA SER A 370 5.50 -6.02 -4.04
C SER A 370 5.26 -5.63 -2.58
N GLY A 371 4.22 -6.18 -1.97
CA GLY A 371 3.92 -5.93 -0.55
C GLY A 371 5.05 -6.39 0.38
N ALA A 372 5.69 -7.53 0.07
CA ALA A 372 6.80 -8.04 0.87
C ALA A 372 8.04 -7.12 0.83
N ILE A 373 8.41 -6.65 -0.37
CA ILE A 373 9.55 -5.73 -0.56
C ILE A 373 9.28 -4.39 0.11
N LEU A 374 8.10 -3.81 -0.07
CA LEU A 374 7.74 -2.55 0.59
C LEU A 374 7.74 -2.70 2.12
N SER A 375 7.25 -3.82 2.64
CA SER A 375 7.31 -4.12 4.08
C SER A 375 8.77 -4.20 4.57
N HIS A 376 9.65 -4.81 3.78
CA HIS A 376 11.08 -4.90 4.08
C HIS A 376 11.76 -3.52 4.08
N ILE A 377 11.52 -2.70 3.04
CA ILE A 377 12.07 -1.34 2.93
C ILE A 377 11.64 -0.49 4.13
N MET A 378 10.35 -0.53 4.49
CA MET A 378 9.84 0.19 5.67
C MET A 378 10.46 -0.31 6.96
N CYS A 379 10.52 -1.62 7.18
CA CYS A 379 11.16 -2.21 8.37
C CYS A 379 12.63 -1.80 8.49
N LYS A 380 13.39 -1.85 7.38
CA LYS A 380 14.80 -1.43 7.32
C LYS A 380 14.95 0.06 7.64
N ALA A 381 14.09 0.92 7.08
CA ALA A 381 14.11 2.36 7.32
C ALA A 381 13.70 2.75 8.75
N MET A 382 12.99 1.88 9.48
CA MET A 382 12.69 2.05 10.92
C MET A 382 13.73 1.37 11.83
N ASN A 383 14.68 0.62 11.26
CA ASN A 383 15.56 -0.29 11.99
C ASN A 383 14.81 -1.28 12.90
N ARG A 384 13.70 -1.85 12.41
CA ARG A 384 12.90 -2.88 13.11
C ARG A 384 12.79 -4.13 12.24
N SER A 385 12.67 -5.30 12.86
CA SER A 385 12.40 -6.53 12.11
C SER A 385 10.90 -6.70 11.85
N LEU A 386 10.55 -7.31 10.71
CA LEU A 386 9.16 -7.57 10.33
C LEU A 386 8.39 -8.38 11.40
N LEU A 387 9.05 -9.38 11.98
CA LEU A 387 8.49 -10.22 13.04
C LEU A 387 8.15 -9.39 14.29
N ASN A 388 9.02 -8.46 14.68
CA ASN A 388 8.78 -7.59 15.82
C ASN A 388 7.59 -6.65 15.57
N VAL A 389 7.43 -6.16 14.34
CA VAL A 389 6.31 -5.29 13.97
C VAL A 389 4.99 -6.05 14.01
N ILE A 390 4.90 -7.23 13.37
CA ILE A 390 3.66 -8.01 13.27
C ILE A 390 3.24 -8.59 14.63
N LEU A 391 4.19 -9.05 15.47
CA LEU A 391 3.87 -9.60 16.79
C LEU A 391 3.64 -8.53 17.87
N GLY A 392 3.58 -7.24 17.51
CA GLY A 392 3.36 -6.13 18.44
C GLY A 392 4.47 -6.02 19.50
N GLY A 393 5.71 -6.28 19.09
CA GLY A 393 6.91 -6.31 19.93
C GLY A 393 7.25 -4.95 20.54
N VAL A 394 7.80 -4.99 21.75
CA VAL A 394 8.19 -3.86 22.62
C VAL A 394 9.34 -3.08 21.97
N GLY A 395 9.01 -2.10 21.12
CA GLY A 395 9.99 -1.19 20.50
C GLY A 395 11.15 -1.89 19.78
N THR A 396 12.14 -1.13 19.34
CA THR A 396 13.48 -1.67 19.12
C THR A 396 14.07 -1.91 20.51
N LYS A 397 14.55 -3.13 20.82
CA LYS A 397 15.37 -3.28 22.03
C LYS A 397 16.57 -2.36 21.86
N ALA A 398 16.76 -1.44 22.81
CA ALA A 398 17.98 -0.65 22.92
C ALA A 398 19.19 -1.58 22.71
N LYS A 399 20.14 -1.17 21.85
CA LYS A 399 21.35 -1.98 21.62
C LYS A 399 22.21 -2.04 22.88
N GLY A 400 22.12 -1.03 23.75
CA GLY A 400 22.72 -1.03 25.08
C GLY A 400 21.75 -1.44 26.18
N SER A 401 22.30 -1.88 27.31
CA SER A 401 21.57 -2.30 28.52
C SER A 401 21.36 -1.16 29.53
N GLY A 402 21.68 0.08 29.16
CA GLY A 402 21.64 1.24 30.05
C GLY A 402 20.35 2.06 29.91
N LYS A 403 20.20 3.09 30.76
CA LYS A 403 19.19 4.13 30.56
C LYS A 403 19.57 4.99 29.34
N ALA A 404 18.56 5.48 28.62
CA ALA A 404 18.75 6.49 27.58
C ALA A 404 19.50 7.70 28.17
N LYS A 405 20.36 8.33 27.36
CA LYS A 405 21.11 9.52 27.78
C LYS A 405 20.13 10.62 28.17
N GLU A 406 20.36 11.25 29.32
CA GLU A 406 19.64 12.46 29.69
C GLU A 406 20.01 13.58 28.73
N ILE A 407 18.99 14.34 28.32
CA ILE A 407 19.19 15.51 27.47
C ILE A 407 19.63 16.67 28.35
N VAL A 408 20.76 17.28 27.98
CA VAL A 408 21.34 18.43 28.68
C VAL A 408 21.31 19.63 27.73
N GLY A 409 20.77 20.75 28.18
CA GLY A 409 20.72 22.01 27.43
C GLY A 409 19.37 22.72 27.57
N GLU A 410 19.33 23.98 27.17
CA GLU A 410 18.09 24.75 27.06
C GLU A 410 17.74 24.92 25.58
N ALA A 411 16.45 24.73 25.25
CA ALA A 411 15.97 24.95 23.89
C ALA A 411 15.96 26.45 23.59
N VAL A 412 16.56 26.83 22.46
CA VAL A 412 16.53 28.21 21.96
C VAL A 412 15.26 28.40 21.14
N PHE A 413 14.50 29.46 21.42
CA PHE A 413 13.27 29.79 20.68
C PHE A 413 13.51 30.93 19.70
N THR A 414 12.83 30.87 18.56
CA THR A 414 12.78 31.95 17.57
C THR A 414 11.33 32.39 17.36
N ASN A 415 11.14 33.46 16.59
CA ASN A 415 9.84 33.98 16.20
C ASN A 415 9.73 34.08 14.67
N ILE A 416 8.53 34.43 14.19
CA ILE A 416 8.23 34.53 12.76
C ILE A 416 9.14 35.54 12.06
N GLU A 417 9.32 36.72 12.63
CA GLU A 417 10.10 37.82 12.02
C GLU A 417 11.56 37.40 11.82
N GLN A 418 12.20 36.87 12.86
CA GLN A 418 13.58 36.37 12.79
C GLN A 418 13.73 35.21 11.78
N THR A 419 12.75 34.32 11.73
CA THR A 419 12.77 33.20 10.78
C THR A 419 12.60 33.68 9.34
N VAL A 420 11.77 34.71 9.11
CA VAL A 420 11.58 35.33 7.80
C VAL A 420 12.87 36.00 7.32
N ASP A 421 13.56 36.72 8.20
CA ASP A 421 14.84 37.36 7.84
C ASP A 421 15.90 36.30 7.53
N ALA A 422 16.03 35.26 8.35
CA ALA A 422 16.93 34.14 8.08
C ALA A 422 16.62 33.43 6.74
N LEU A 423 15.34 33.26 6.40
CA LEU A 423 14.92 32.66 5.12
C LEU A 423 15.26 33.53 3.92
N ARG A 424 15.27 34.86 4.06
CA ARG A 424 15.63 35.78 2.98
C ARG A 424 17.12 35.81 2.70
N ASP A 425 17.93 35.68 3.75
CA ASP A 425 19.39 35.71 3.64
C ASP A 425 19.99 34.37 3.16
N ALA A 426 19.26 33.27 3.38
CA ALA A 426 19.71 31.92 3.00
C ALA A 426 19.70 31.69 1.48
N LYS A 427 20.78 31.11 0.95
CA LYS A 427 20.89 30.75 -0.48
C LYS A 427 20.60 29.28 -0.74
N ASN A 428 20.90 28.40 0.22
CA ASN A 428 20.62 26.97 0.14
C ASN A 428 19.71 26.53 1.31
N ILE A 429 18.46 26.21 0.99
CA ILE A 429 17.41 25.90 1.97
C ILE A 429 16.93 24.46 1.74
N ILE A 430 16.93 23.66 2.80
CA ILE A 430 16.36 22.31 2.78
C ILE A 430 15.14 22.25 3.69
N ILE A 431 14.01 21.77 3.17
CA ILE A 431 12.77 21.60 3.91
C ILE A 431 12.60 20.11 4.21
N VAL A 432 12.44 19.77 5.48
CA VAL A 432 12.22 18.40 5.97
C VAL A 432 10.77 18.29 6.47
N PRO A 433 9.84 17.86 5.61
CA PRO A 433 8.45 17.67 5.99
C PRO A 433 8.27 16.37 6.78
N GLY A 434 7.40 16.42 7.79
CA GLY A 434 6.84 15.23 8.44
C GLY A 434 5.33 15.16 8.30
N TYR A 435 4.72 14.13 8.89
CA TYR A 435 3.26 13.96 8.84
C TYR A 435 2.49 15.15 9.43
N GLY A 436 3.08 15.88 10.40
CA GLY A 436 2.46 17.05 11.01
C GLY A 436 2.15 18.18 10.01
N LEU A 437 2.97 18.36 8.98
CA LEU A 437 2.75 19.33 7.91
C LEU A 437 1.47 19.02 7.14
N CYS A 438 1.29 17.76 6.75
CA CYS A 438 0.13 17.32 5.98
C CYS A 438 -1.15 17.23 6.83
N ALA A 439 -1.01 16.79 8.08
CA ALA A 439 -2.13 16.75 9.03
C ALA A 439 -2.73 18.14 9.27
N ALA A 440 -1.90 19.19 9.25
CA ALA A 440 -2.34 20.58 9.37
C ALA A 440 -2.77 21.22 8.04
N GLN A 441 -2.65 20.53 6.90
CA GLN A 441 -2.88 21.11 5.56
C GLN A 441 -1.93 22.28 5.25
N ALA A 442 -0.68 22.18 5.71
CA ALA A 442 0.38 23.19 5.52
C ALA A 442 1.22 22.96 4.25
N GLN A 443 0.97 21.88 3.49
CA GLN A 443 1.67 21.60 2.23
C GLN A 443 1.47 22.67 1.15
N TYR A 444 0.33 23.36 1.14
CA TYR A 444 0.05 24.42 0.17
C TYR A 444 0.89 25.69 0.41
N PRO A 445 0.87 26.31 1.61
CA PRO A 445 1.68 27.49 1.85
C PRO A 445 3.18 27.20 1.79
N ILE A 446 3.64 26.01 2.17
CA ILE A 446 5.07 25.67 2.06
C ILE A 446 5.51 25.49 0.61
N ALA A 447 4.66 24.95 -0.26
CA ALA A 447 4.94 24.85 -1.69
C ALA A 447 5.05 26.24 -2.33
N GLU A 448 4.16 27.16 -1.94
CA GLU A 448 4.20 28.55 -2.39
C GLU A 448 5.41 29.29 -1.83
N LEU A 449 5.77 29.08 -0.55
CA LEU A 449 6.98 29.65 0.04
C LEU A 449 8.24 29.18 -0.68
N ALA A 450 8.36 27.86 -0.95
CA ALA A 450 9.47 27.31 -1.71
C ALA A 450 9.55 27.91 -3.12
N LYS A 451 8.40 28.13 -3.77
CA LYS A 451 8.33 28.81 -5.08
C LYS A 451 8.85 30.24 -5.00
N VAL A 452 8.37 31.06 -4.05
CA VAL A 452 8.78 32.46 -3.89
C VAL A 452 10.28 32.58 -3.60
N LEU A 453 10.82 31.71 -2.75
CA LEU A 453 12.25 31.69 -2.44
C LEU A 453 13.10 31.32 -3.67
N ARG A 454 12.64 30.36 -4.48
CA ARG A 454 13.30 29.99 -5.74
C ARG A 454 13.25 31.10 -6.78
N GLU A 455 12.14 31.83 -6.89
CA GLU A 455 12.02 33.01 -7.78
C GLU A 455 13.00 34.13 -7.38
N ARG A 456 13.38 34.18 -6.09
CA ARG A 456 14.43 35.08 -5.57
C ARG A 456 15.86 34.54 -5.75
N GLY A 457 16.03 33.37 -6.36
CA GLY A 457 17.34 32.77 -6.65
C GLY A 457 17.89 31.84 -5.57
N ALA A 458 17.14 31.53 -4.51
CA ALA A 458 17.56 30.52 -3.53
C ALA A 458 17.38 29.10 -4.10
N ARG A 459 18.33 28.20 -3.79
CA ARG A 459 18.19 26.75 -4.03
C ARG A 459 17.33 26.17 -2.90
N VAL A 460 16.11 25.78 -3.21
CA VAL A 460 15.18 25.16 -2.24
C VAL A 460 14.91 23.72 -2.63
N ARG A 461 15.11 22.79 -1.70
CA ARG A 461 14.88 21.34 -1.88
C ARG A 461 14.10 20.75 -0.72
N PHE A 462 13.38 19.67 -0.97
CA PHE A 462 12.66 18.89 0.03
C PHE A 462 13.40 17.58 0.30
N ALA A 463 13.61 17.26 1.57
CA ALA A 463 14.25 16.03 2.03
C ALA A 463 13.20 15.07 2.60
N ILE A 464 12.95 13.95 1.93
CA ILE A 464 11.95 12.98 2.34
C ILE A 464 12.59 11.79 3.06
N HIS A 465 12.14 11.54 4.28
CA HIS A 465 12.48 10.31 4.98
C HIS A 465 11.56 9.16 4.50
N PRO A 466 12.06 7.94 4.23
CA PRO A 466 11.26 6.87 3.62
C PRO A 466 9.98 6.50 4.39
N VAL A 467 10.01 6.59 5.72
CA VAL A 467 8.87 6.27 6.61
C VAL A 467 8.08 7.49 7.07
N ALA A 468 8.35 8.68 6.53
CA ALA A 468 7.59 9.87 6.91
C ALA A 468 6.20 9.83 6.25
N GLY A 469 5.15 9.81 7.09
CA GLY A 469 3.76 9.70 6.67
C GLY A 469 3.03 8.55 7.35
N ARG A 470 1.88 8.17 6.80
CA ARG A 470 1.07 7.01 7.22
C ARG A 470 1.01 5.90 6.16
N MET A 471 1.69 6.08 5.03
CA MET A 471 1.81 5.11 3.94
C MET A 471 3.12 5.36 3.17
N PRO A 472 3.78 4.34 2.59
CA PRO A 472 5.02 4.54 1.84
C PRO A 472 4.85 5.52 0.67
N GLY A 473 5.71 6.55 0.59
CA GLY A 473 5.67 7.58 -0.45
C GLY A 473 4.51 8.58 -0.33
N GLN A 474 3.78 8.60 0.80
CA GLN A 474 2.62 9.48 0.96
C GLN A 474 2.99 10.97 0.87
N LEU A 475 4.12 11.36 1.46
CA LEU A 475 4.56 12.76 1.42
C LEU A 475 4.87 13.22 0.00
N ASN A 476 5.47 12.37 -0.84
CA ASN A 476 5.75 12.72 -2.24
C ASN A 476 4.46 13.06 -2.99
N VAL A 477 3.40 12.27 -2.81
CA VAL A 477 2.09 12.53 -3.43
C VAL A 477 1.45 13.80 -2.88
N LEU A 478 1.53 14.06 -1.57
CA LEU A 478 0.94 15.26 -0.96
C LEU A 478 1.68 16.55 -1.34
N LEU A 479 3.00 16.48 -1.53
CA LEU A 479 3.78 17.61 -2.06
C LEU A 479 3.48 17.82 -3.55
N ALA A 480 3.35 16.75 -4.33
CA ALA A 480 2.92 16.83 -5.73
C ALA A 480 1.51 17.44 -5.86
N GLU A 481 0.57 17.05 -5.00
CA GLU A 481 -0.76 17.66 -4.91
C GLU A 481 -0.70 19.18 -4.61
N ALA A 482 0.26 19.59 -3.76
CA ALA A 482 0.49 21.00 -3.47
C ALA A 482 1.23 21.76 -4.61
N GLY A 483 1.62 21.08 -5.68
CA GLY A 483 2.30 21.65 -6.84
C GLY A 483 3.81 21.75 -6.70
N VAL A 484 4.42 21.03 -5.75
CA VAL A 484 5.88 20.94 -5.63
C VAL A 484 6.43 20.07 -6.77
N PRO A 485 7.34 20.60 -7.62
CA PRO A 485 7.98 19.82 -8.66
C PRO A 485 8.80 18.65 -8.08
N TYR A 486 8.66 17.46 -8.66
CA TYR A 486 9.33 16.25 -8.17
C TYR A 486 10.87 16.30 -8.25
N ASP A 487 11.43 17.19 -9.07
CA ASP A 487 12.88 17.35 -9.27
C ASP A 487 13.57 18.10 -8.13
N ILE A 488 12.81 18.74 -7.24
CA ILE A 488 13.32 19.35 -6.01
C ILE A 488 12.93 18.55 -4.76
N VAL A 489 12.41 17.34 -4.93
CA VAL A 489 12.05 16.42 -3.84
C VAL A 489 13.03 15.25 -3.90
N GLU A 490 13.96 15.22 -2.95
CA GLU A 490 15.05 14.25 -2.88
C GLU A 490 14.80 13.28 -1.71
N GLU A 491 15.10 12.00 -1.93
CA GLU A 491 15.01 10.98 -0.90
C GLU A 491 16.19 11.08 0.08
N MET A 492 16.03 10.54 1.28
CA MET A 492 17.04 10.64 2.35
C MET A 492 18.45 10.21 1.92
N GLU A 493 18.58 9.14 1.12
CA GLU A 493 19.90 8.66 0.66
C GLU A 493 20.54 9.62 -0.36
N GLU A 494 19.75 10.43 -1.06
CA GLU A 494 20.21 11.37 -2.08
C GLU A 494 20.65 12.70 -1.47
N ILE A 495 20.00 13.16 -0.40
CA ILE A 495 20.20 14.50 0.17
C ILE A 495 21.01 14.52 1.48
N ASN A 496 21.24 13.38 2.14
CA ASN A 496 21.87 13.38 3.48
C ASN A 496 23.29 13.94 3.47
N ASP A 497 24.05 13.72 2.40
CA ASP A 497 25.41 14.22 2.28
C ASP A 497 25.45 15.73 2.02
N ASP A 498 24.35 16.35 1.59
CA ASP A 498 24.28 17.77 1.24
C ASP A 498 23.93 18.70 2.41
N PHE A 499 23.56 18.17 3.59
CA PHE A 499 23.12 18.99 4.72
C PHE A 499 24.18 19.99 5.20
N HIS A 500 25.47 19.67 5.05
CA HIS A 500 26.57 20.57 5.43
C HIS A 500 26.69 21.82 4.55
N GLU A 501 26.14 21.77 3.33
CA GLU A 501 26.09 22.91 2.42
C GLU A 501 24.85 23.79 2.65
N ALA A 502 23.88 23.34 3.46
CA ALA A 502 22.64 24.06 3.69
C ALA A 502 22.84 25.24 4.64
N ASP A 503 22.43 26.43 4.20
CA ASP A 503 22.43 27.64 5.02
C ASP A 503 21.33 27.58 6.08
N MET A 504 20.19 26.96 5.73
CA MET A 504 19.04 26.83 6.59
C MET A 504 18.28 25.53 6.32
N VAL A 505 17.85 24.86 7.39
CA VAL A 505 16.95 23.70 7.33
C VAL A 505 15.65 24.02 8.06
N LEU A 506 14.51 23.84 7.39
CA LEU A 506 13.19 23.93 8.00
C LEU A 506 12.65 22.53 8.28
N VAL A 507 12.58 22.13 9.56
CA VAL A 507 11.98 20.86 9.96
C VAL A 507 10.52 21.10 10.35
N ILE A 508 9.57 20.58 9.58
CA ILE A 508 8.14 20.92 9.74
C ILE A 508 7.33 19.67 10.09
N GLY A 509 6.92 19.56 11.36
CA GLY A 509 6.07 18.45 11.81
C GLY A 509 6.74 17.07 11.72
N ALA A 510 8.07 17.02 11.71
CA ALA A 510 8.89 15.81 11.84
C ALA A 510 9.56 15.78 13.23
N ASN A 511 9.77 14.58 13.77
CA ASN A 511 10.47 14.41 15.05
C ASN A 511 11.43 13.22 14.99
N ASP A 512 10.91 12.00 14.94
CA ASP A 512 11.72 10.78 15.01
C ASP A 512 12.69 10.65 13.82
N THR A 513 12.27 11.10 12.63
CA THR A 513 13.06 11.05 11.38
C THR A 513 14.22 12.04 11.31
N VAL A 514 14.35 12.93 12.30
CA VAL A 514 15.46 13.88 12.45
C VAL A 514 16.12 13.75 13.83
N ASN A 515 15.83 12.66 14.56
CA ASN A 515 16.26 12.53 15.94
C ASN A 515 17.69 11.99 16.02
N LYS A 516 18.60 12.85 16.48
CA LYS A 516 20.04 12.55 16.64
C LYS A 516 20.33 11.39 17.59
N ALA A 517 19.42 11.09 18.53
CA ALA A 517 19.56 9.95 19.44
C ALA A 517 19.62 8.59 18.72
N ALA A 518 19.15 8.51 17.47
CA ALA A 518 19.29 7.31 16.66
C ALA A 518 20.76 6.95 16.37
N GLU A 519 21.65 7.95 16.26
CA GLU A 519 23.09 7.72 16.01
C GLU A 519 23.94 7.85 17.29
N ASP A 520 23.61 8.79 18.18
CA ASP A 520 24.45 9.15 19.32
C ASP A 520 24.20 8.34 20.60
N ASP A 521 23.03 7.70 20.72
CA ASP A 521 22.62 6.98 21.93
C ASP A 521 22.27 5.51 21.65
N PRO A 522 23.15 4.55 21.97
CA PRO A 522 22.87 3.13 21.80
C PRO A 522 21.75 2.62 22.72
N ASN A 523 21.38 3.38 23.76
CA ASN A 523 20.28 3.05 24.67
C ASN A 523 18.92 3.62 24.21
N SER A 524 18.87 4.39 23.12
CA SER A 524 17.64 4.95 22.57
C SER A 524 16.74 3.86 21.95
N LEU A 525 15.42 4.05 22.02
CA LEU A 525 14.43 3.14 21.39
C LEU A 525 14.51 3.15 19.86
N ILE A 526 15.15 4.16 19.28
CA ILE A 526 15.36 4.32 17.83
C ILE A 526 16.84 4.18 17.45
N ALA A 527 17.69 3.66 18.35
CA ALA A 527 19.11 3.48 18.08
C ALA A 527 19.35 2.65 16.80
N GLY A 528 20.12 3.19 15.86
CA GLY A 528 20.42 2.60 14.56
C GLY A 528 19.39 2.86 13.45
N MET A 529 18.31 3.60 13.73
CA MET A 529 17.40 4.10 12.70
C MET A 529 18.16 5.11 11.81
N PRO A 530 18.21 4.93 10.48
CA PRO A 530 18.67 5.98 9.58
C PRO A 530 17.79 7.22 9.75
N VAL A 531 18.37 8.40 9.84
CA VAL A 531 17.63 9.66 10.01
C VAL A 531 18.21 10.74 9.10
N LEU A 532 17.44 11.81 8.87
CA LEU A 532 17.92 12.99 8.17
C LEU A 532 18.86 13.78 9.08
N ARG A 533 20.13 13.93 8.69
CA ARG A 533 21.20 14.53 9.51
C ARG A 533 21.17 16.06 9.49
N VAL A 534 20.01 16.62 9.81
CA VAL A 534 19.74 18.06 9.75
C VAL A 534 20.68 18.90 10.62
N TRP A 535 21.24 18.33 11.68
CA TRP A 535 22.18 19.01 12.58
C TRP A 535 23.54 19.33 11.94
N ASN A 536 23.83 18.78 10.76
CA ASN A 536 25.04 19.12 10.00
C ASN A 536 24.93 20.45 9.27
N SER A 537 23.74 21.07 9.19
CA SER A 537 23.55 22.37 8.54
C SER A 537 24.00 23.54 9.40
N LYS A 538 24.09 24.73 8.78
CA LYS A 538 24.48 25.96 9.49
C LYS A 538 23.43 26.41 10.50
N ASN A 539 22.15 26.33 10.14
CA ASN A 539 21.01 26.68 10.99
C ASN A 539 19.84 25.70 10.76
N VAL A 540 19.15 25.34 11.84
CA VAL A 540 17.94 24.52 11.80
C VAL A 540 16.82 25.25 12.53
N VAL A 541 15.65 25.37 11.90
CA VAL A 541 14.42 25.81 12.56
C VAL A 541 13.45 24.64 12.61
N VAL A 542 13.08 24.24 13.83
CA VAL A 542 12.11 23.16 14.06
C VAL A 542 10.75 23.76 14.38
N MET A 543 9.77 23.44 13.53
CA MET A 543 8.40 23.91 13.63
C MET A 543 7.49 22.82 14.20
N LYS A 544 6.95 23.07 15.41
CA LYS A 544 6.03 22.14 16.10
C LYS A 544 5.11 22.87 17.07
N ARG A 545 4.02 22.21 17.49
CA ARG A 545 3.01 22.81 18.40
C ARG A 545 3.53 23.05 19.82
N THR A 546 4.23 22.06 20.39
CA THR A 546 4.74 22.09 21.77
C THR A 546 6.06 21.33 21.85
N MET A 547 6.78 21.39 22.98
CA MET A 547 8.01 20.60 23.20
C MET A 547 7.78 19.10 23.42
N GLY A 548 6.55 18.58 23.26
CA GLY A 548 6.24 17.17 23.47
C GLY A 548 6.91 16.17 22.51
N VAL A 549 6.75 14.88 22.82
CA VAL A 549 7.39 13.75 22.14
C VAL A 549 6.73 13.36 20.80
N GLY A 550 7.46 12.57 20.00
CA GLY A 550 7.02 12.00 18.71
C GLY A 550 6.29 10.67 18.84
N TYR A 551 6.27 9.87 17.78
CA TYR A 551 5.62 8.55 17.78
C TYR A 551 6.38 7.54 18.64
N ALA A 552 7.72 7.60 18.61
CA ALA A 552 8.57 6.74 19.43
C ALA A 552 8.54 7.08 20.93
N ALA A 553 7.86 8.18 21.31
CA ALA A 553 7.81 8.69 22.69
C ALA A 553 9.21 8.93 23.32
N VAL A 554 10.20 9.28 22.49
CA VAL A 554 11.56 9.65 22.92
C VAL A 554 11.73 11.16 22.76
N ASP A 555 12.44 11.79 23.70
CA ASP A 555 12.87 13.17 23.54
C ASP A 555 13.91 13.30 22.42
N ASN A 556 14.05 14.50 21.86
CA ASN A 556 14.92 14.72 20.70
C ASN A 556 16.07 15.68 21.05
N PRO A 557 17.32 15.20 21.13
CA PRO A 557 18.48 16.03 21.41
C PRO A 557 18.69 17.16 20.39
N LEU A 558 18.14 17.03 19.17
CA LEU A 558 18.19 18.09 18.16
C LEU A 558 17.61 19.41 18.69
N PHE A 559 16.56 19.36 19.52
CA PHE A 559 15.88 20.58 19.99
C PHE A 559 16.74 21.45 20.92
N PHE A 560 17.85 20.89 21.43
CA PHE A 560 18.79 21.53 22.35
C PHE A 560 20.16 21.73 21.68
N HIS A 561 20.27 21.49 20.38
CA HIS A 561 21.50 21.63 19.63
C HIS A 561 21.82 23.12 19.41
N LYS A 562 23.11 23.48 19.43
CA LYS A 562 23.59 24.88 19.40
C LYS A 562 23.08 25.70 18.21
N HIS A 563 22.89 25.05 17.06
CA HIS A 563 22.45 25.67 15.81
C HIS A 563 20.97 25.41 15.50
N THR A 564 20.18 25.01 16.49
CA THR A 564 18.76 24.70 16.34
C THR A 564 17.91 25.68 17.13
N GLN A 565 16.87 26.19 16.46
CA GLN A 565 15.90 27.10 17.04
C GLN A 565 14.50 26.51 16.92
N MET A 566 13.71 26.68 17.96
CA MET A 566 12.33 26.18 18.04
C MET A 566 11.37 27.30 17.66
N LEU A 567 10.58 27.07 16.61
CA LEU A 567 9.46 27.94 16.23
C LEU A 567 8.15 27.24 16.60
N LEU A 568 7.57 27.62 17.74
CA LEU A 568 6.36 26.99 18.22
C LEU A 568 5.10 27.56 17.58
N GLY A 569 4.15 26.69 17.24
CA GLY A 569 2.85 27.07 16.71
C GLY A 569 2.16 25.95 15.94
N ASP A 570 0.93 26.22 15.50
CA ASP A 570 0.29 25.38 14.50
C ASP A 570 1.04 25.46 13.17
N ALA A 571 1.24 24.32 12.50
CA ALA A 571 2.07 24.26 11.30
C ALA A 571 1.49 25.08 10.14
N LYS A 572 0.16 25.10 9.98
CA LYS A 572 -0.47 25.87 8.91
C LYS A 572 -0.35 27.36 9.18
N ALA A 573 -0.73 27.80 10.38
CA ALA A 573 -0.66 29.20 10.77
C ALA A 573 0.76 29.77 10.64
N THR A 574 1.76 29.03 11.12
CA THR A 574 3.16 29.45 11.03
C THR A 574 3.68 29.46 9.60
N CYS A 575 3.37 28.44 8.77
CA CYS A 575 3.73 28.45 7.35
C CYS A 575 3.07 29.60 6.57
N ASP A 576 1.80 29.92 6.83
CA ASP A 576 1.10 31.06 6.22
C ASP A 576 1.77 32.39 6.63
N GLN A 577 2.14 32.53 7.90
CA GLN A 577 2.84 33.71 8.41
C GLN A 577 4.24 33.87 7.80
N LEU A 578 5.01 32.78 7.68
CA LEU A 578 6.31 32.81 7.01
C LEU A 578 6.18 33.20 5.54
N LEU A 579 5.20 32.63 4.83
CA LEU A 579 4.90 32.98 3.44
C LEU A 579 4.55 34.46 3.28
N HIS A 580 3.64 34.98 4.11
CA HIS A 580 3.28 36.39 4.09
C HIS A 580 4.48 37.28 4.44
N GLY A 581 5.26 36.90 5.45
CA GLY A 581 6.46 37.61 5.84
C GLY A 581 7.44 37.71 4.67
N VAL A 582 7.81 36.59 4.05
CA VAL A 582 8.74 36.58 2.91
C VAL A 582 8.22 37.43 1.75
N LYS A 583 6.93 37.37 1.43
CA LYS A 583 6.30 38.22 0.40
C LYS A 583 6.21 39.70 0.75
N ALA A 584 6.01 40.06 2.02
CA ALA A 584 5.69 41.44 2.40
C ALA A 584 6.89 42.41 2.36
N ALA A 585 8.13 41.92 2.45
CA ALA A 585 9.30 42.75 2.11
C ALA A 585 9.86 42.37 0.74
N SER A 586 8.97 42.22 -0.24
CA SER A 586 9.31 42.29 -1.67
C SER A 586 9.23 43.73 -2.14
#